data_AF-A0A830BBW0-F1
#
_entry.id   AF-A0A830BBW0-F1
#
_cell.length_a   1.000
_cell.length_b   1.000
_cell.length_c   1.000
_cell.angle_alpha   90.00
_cell.angle_beta   90.00
_cell.angle_gamma   90.00
#
_symmetry.space_group_name_H-M   'P 1'
#
loop_
_entity.id
_entity.type
_entity.pdbx_description
1 polymer ?
#
loop_
_entity_poly.entity_id
_entity_poly.type
_entity_poly.pdbx_seq_one_letter_code
_entity_poly.pdbx_strand_id
1 'polypeptide(L)'
;MENKSDQNSLVLISLYAIVIVLCFAPLSQCAKKPVGVARKEDIPYIKCQVCEKLASQLHHLVKAKQAEISPKKISEYQIIEIAENVCNLKKQEADWILKIDIVEQGDKLELVEQDSEGQCNSECKTIERACQEVLGYADTDVAEYLYKKKPQLDSLVNFICKDLTEACNVKPPPVHKVQQLRH
;
A
#
# COMPACT_ATOMS: atom_id res chain seq x y z
N MET A 1 41.10 57.78 -3.52
CA MET A 1 41.35 56.32 -3.43
C MET A 1 40.14 55.73 -2.73
N GLU A 2 39.07 55.46 -3.48
CA GLU A 2 37.85 54.88 -2.93
C GLU A 2 37.91 53.35 -3.02
N ASN A 3 37.46 52.74 -1.94
CA ASN A 3 37.96 51.48 -1.43
C ASN A 3 37.25 50.31 -2.14
N LYS A 4 37.83 49.83 -3.25
CA LYS A 4 37.32 48.66 -4.01
C LYS A 4 37.18 47.40 -3.15
N SER A 5 37.93 47.32 -2.05
CA SER A 5 37.84 46.24 -1.05
C SER A 5 36.54 46.31 -0.21
N ASP A 6 36.08 47.51 0.13
CA ASP A 6 34.87 47.69 0.96
C ASP A 6 33.61 47.36 0.17
N GLN A 7 33.59 47.70 -1.13
CA GLN A 7 32.44 47.42 -2.00
C GLN A 7 32.25 45.91 -2.25
N ASN A 8 33.33 45.15 -2.44
CA ASN A 8 33.25 43.69 -2.55
C ASN A 8 32.85 43.03 -1.22
N SER A 9 33.31 43.56 -0.09
CA SER A 9 32.94 43.07 1.25
C SER A 9 31.45 43.30 1.54
N LEU A 10 30.93 44.49 1.21
CA LEU A 10 29.51 44.82 1.34
C LEU A 10 28.60 43.94 0.47
N VAL A 11 29.02 43.63 -0.76
CA VAL A 11 28.27 42.72 -1.65
C VAL A 11 28.23 41.31 -1.07
N LEU A 12 29.35 40.79 -0.56
CA LEU A 12 29.40 39.46 0.04
C LEU A 12 28.52 39.36 1.31
N ILE A 13 28.55 40.39 2.17
CA ILE A 13 27.69 40.45 3.36
C ILE A 13 26.21 40.49 2.96
N SER A 14 25.86 41.25 1.91
CA SER A 14 24.48 41.32 1.42
C SER A 14 23.98 39.97 0.87
N LEU A 15 24.82 39.24 0.13
CA LEU A 15 24.49 37.91 -0.38
C LEU A 15 24.28 36.91 0.76
N TYR A 16 25.15 36.95 1.77
CA TYR A 16 25.05 36.08 2.94
C TYR A 16 23.77 36.36 3.75
N ALA A 17 23.42 37.63 3.92
CA ALA A 17 22.19 38.03 4.59
C ALA A 17 20.92 37.56 3.83
N ILE A 18 20.93 37.62 2.50
CA ILE A 18 19.81 37.14 1.67
C ILE A 18 19.64 35.62 1.79
N VAL A 19 20.73 34.84 1.77
CA VAL A 19 20.68 33.38 1.95
C VAL A 19 20.14 33.02 3.34
N ILE A 20 20.57 33.74 4.37
CA ILE A 20 20.06 33.58 5.74
C ILE A 20 18.55 33.85 5.79
N VAL A 21 18.07 34.95 5.21
CA VAL A 21 16.64 35.30 5.17
C VAL A 21 15.81 34.25 4.41
N LEU A 22 16.33 33.70 3.32
CA LEU A 22 15.67 32.61 2.58
C LEU A 22 15.61 31.30 3.38
N CYS A 23 16.60 31.02 4.24
CA CYS A 23 16.59 29.87 5.15
C CYS A 23 15.62 30.03 6.35
N PHE A 24 15.28 31.26 6.73
CA PHE A 24 14.38 31.56 7.85
C PHE A 24 12.92 31.80 7.43
N ALA A 25 12.59 31.70 6.15
CA ALA A 25 11.20 31.68 5.72
C ALA A 25 10.50 30.48 6.38
N PRO A 26 9.37 30.67 7.08
CA PRO A 26 8.67 29.57 7.74
C PRO A 26 8.25 28.57 6.68
N LEU A 27 8.78 27.35 6.77
CA LEU A 27 8.29 26.20 6.02
C LEU A 27 6.79 26.14 6.29
N SER A 28 6.03 26.36 5.21
CA SER A 28 4.58 26.34 5.16
C SER A 28 4.05 25.23 6.03
N GLN A 29 3.10 25.55 6.92
CA GLN A 29 2.39 24.57 7.72
C GLN A 29 1.73 23.59 6.77
N CYS A 30 2.37 22.43 6.53
CA CYS A 30 1.73 21.28 5.93
C CYS A 30 0.58 20.88 6.87
N ALA A 31 -0.61 21.43 6.62
CA ALA A 31 -1.83 20.95 7.23
C ALA A 31 -1.86 19.44 6.98
N LYS A 32 -1.75 18.65 8.06
CA LYS A 32 -1.89 17.20 7.97
C LYS A 32 -3.29 16.94 7.44
N LYS A 33 -3.39 16.57 6.16
CA LYS A 33 -4.67 16.16 5.57
C LYS A 33 -5.25 15.04 6.45
N PRO A 34 -6.57 15.02 6.65
CA PRO A 34 -7.20 13.99 7.46
C PRO A 34 -6.82 12.61 6.90
N VAL A 35 -6.38 11.73 7.81
CA VAL A 35 -6.10 10.32 7.48
C VAL A 35 -7.42 9.72 6.99
N GLY A 36 -7.41 9.11 5.81
CA GLY A 36 -8.59 8.44 5.27
C GLY A 36 -9.13 7.38 6.24
N VAL A 37 -10.45 7.24 6.28
CA VAL A 37 -11.13 6.20 7.05
C VAL A 37 -11.65 5.15 6.08
N ALA A 38 -11.50 3.87 6.45
CA ALA A 38 -12.00 2.76 5.65
C ALA A 38 -13.54 2.78 5.56
N ARG A 39 -14.07 2.63 4.35
CA ARG A 39 -15.51 2.45 4.08
C ARG A 39 -15.85 0.97 4.23
N LYS A 40 -16.27 0.58 5.43
CA LYS A 40 -16.55 -0.84 5.74
C LYS A 40 -17.70 -1.39 4.90
N GLU A 41 -18.60 -0.53 4.46
CA GLU A 41 -19.71 -0.84 3.57
C GLU A 41 -19.25 -1.34 2.19
N ASP A 42 -18.05 -0.97 1.72
CA ASP A 42 -17.54 -1.37 0.40
C ASP A 42 -16.83 -2.74 0.44
N ILE A 43 -16.43 -3.22 1.62
CA ILE A 43 -15.66 -4.47 1.80
C ILE A 43 -16.37 -5.69 1.18
N PRO A 44 -17.69 -5.92 1.38
CA PRO A 44 -18.37 -7.07 0.79
C PRO A 44 -18.30 -7.13 -0.75
N TYR A 45 -18.09 -5.99 -1.40
CA TYR A 45 -18.02 -5.88 -2.86
C TYR A 45 -16.61 -6.19 -3.41
N ILE A 46 -15.57 -5.88 -2.63
CA ILE A 46 -14.18 -5.99 -3.07
C ILE A 46 -13.41 -7.14 -2.41
N LYS A 47 -13.95 -7.81 -1.38
CA LYS A 47 -13.24 -8.81 -0.55
C LYS A 47 -12.51 -9.88 -1.37
N CYS A 48 -13.19 -10.46 -2.36
CA CYS A 48 -12.58 -11.48 -3.22
C CYS A 48 -11.45 -10.90 -4.08
N GLN A 49 -11.65 -9.73 -4.70
CA GLN A 49 -10.62 -9.06 -5.50
C GLN A 49 -9.38 -8.72 -4.67
N VAL A 50 -9.58 -8.24 -3.43
CA VAL A 50 -8.50 -7.97 -2.48
C VAL A 50 -7.75 -9.26 -2.13
N CYS A 51 -8.47 -10.38 -1.93
CA CYS A 51 -7.84 -11.67 -1.67
C CYS A 51 -6.95 -12.14 -2.83
N GLU A 52 -7.44 -12.04 -4.07
CA GLU A 52 -6.70 -12.44 -5.26
C GLU A 52 -5.42 -11.59 -5.44
N LYS A 53 -5.53 -10.26 -5.23
CA LYS A 53 -4.36 -9.36 -5.24
C LYS A 53 -3.40 -9.70 -4.11
N LEU A 54 -3.87 -9.89 -2.88
CA LEU A 54 -3.06 -10.31 -1.74
C LEU A 54 -2.25 -11.58 -2.05
N ALA A 55 -2.90 -12.63 -2.57
CA ALA A 55 -2.21 -13.88 -2.93
C ALA A 55 -1.13 -13.64 -3.99
N SER A 56 -1.41 -12.81 -5.00
CA SER A 56 -0.41 -12.41 -6.00
C SER A 56 0.78 -11.68 -5.37
N GLN A 57 0.52 -10.76 -4.44
CA GLN A 57 1.58 -9.97 -3.81
C GLN A 57 2.46 -10.82 -2.90
N LEU A 58 1.87 -11.70 -2.09
CA LEU A 58 2.62 -12.68 -1.29
C LEU A 58 3.56 -13.53 -2.16
N HIS A 59 3.04 -14.08 -3.25
CA HIS A 59 3.83 -14.89 -4.18
C HIS A 59 4.99 -14.09 -4.80
N HIS A 60 4.74 -12.84 -5.21
CA HIS A 60 5.77 -11.96 -5.78
C HIS A 60 6.83 -11.54 -4.76
N LEU A 61 6.43 -11.10 -3.56
CA LEU A 61 7.32 -10.67 -2.50
C LEU A 61 8.24 -11.81 -2.04
N VAL A 62 7.69 -13.03 -1.86
CA VAL A 62 8.49 -14.22 -1.52
C VAL A 62 9.49 -14.56 -2.63
N LYS A 63 9.08 -14.51 -3.91
CA LYS A 63 9.98 -14.75 -5.04
C LYS A 63 11.08 -13.68 -5.14
N ALA A 64 10.71 -12.41 -4.99
CA ALA A 64 11.65 -11.29 -5.01
C ALA A 64 12.67 -11.43 -3.88
N LYS A 65 12.22 -11.77 -2.66
CA LYS A 65 13.11 -11.98 -1.53
C LYS A 65 14.05 -13.16 -1.74
N GLN A 66 13.56 -14.27 -2.29
CA GLN A 66 14.41 -15.42 -2.64
C GLN A 66 15.45 -15.07 -3.71
N ALA A 67 15.11 -14.23 -4.69
CA ALA A 67 16.08 -13.77 -5.68
C ALA A 67 17.15 -12.85 -5.07
N GLU A 68 16.76 -11.93 -4.18
CA GLU A 68 17.66 -11.00 -3.47
C GLU A 68 18.73 -11.71 -2.64
N ILE A 69 18.35 -12.76 -1.91
CA ILE A 69 19.25 -13.45 -0.97
C ILE A 69 19.97 -14.66 -1.58
N SER A 70 19.73 -14.95 -2.86
CA SER A 70 20.34 -16.08 -3.57
C SER A 70 21.88 -16.01 -3.47
N PRO A 71 22.58 -17.13 -3.21
CA PRO A 71 22.11 -18.53 -3.22
C PRO A 71 21.52 -19.03 -1.90
N LYS A 72 21.37 -18.18 -0.87
CA LYS A 72 20.73 -18.58 0.39
C LYS A 72 19.26 -18.89 0.14
N LYS A 73 18.72 -19.85 0.89
CA LYS A 73 17.29 -20.16 0.85
C LYS A 73 16.54 -19.24 1.78
N ILE A 74 15.39 -18.74 1.34
CA ILE A 74 14.48 -18.00 2.21
C ILE A 74 14.01 -18.89 3.35
N SER A 75 14.03 -18.37 4.57
CA SER A 75 13.52 -19.09 5.73
C SER A 75 12.01 -18.91 5.87
N GLU A 76 11.37 -19.82 6.59
CA GLU A 76 9.95 -19.70 6.96
C GLU A 76 9.68 -18.40 7.73
N TYR A 77 10.59 -18.02 8.64
CA TYR A 77 10.49 -16.76 9.39
C TYR A 77 10.43 -15.52 8.48
N GLN A 78 11.22 -15.48 7.40
CA GLN A 78 11.17 -14.37 6.44
C GLN A 78 9.85 -14.34 5.66
N ILE A 79 9.25 -15.50 5.40
CA ILE A 79 7.93 -15.59 4.74
C ILE A 79 6.84 -15.12 5.71
N ILE A 80 6.92 -15.48 6.99
CA ILE A 80 6.01 -14.98 8.05
C ILE A 80 6.08 -13.46 8.12
N GLU A 81 7.28 -12.87 8.14
CA GLU A 81 7.44 -11.42 8.18
C GLU A 81 6.80 -10.74 6.95
N ILE A 82 6.94 -11.33 5.76
CA ILE A 82 6.25 -10.85 4.56
C ILE A 82 4.73 -10.93 4.73
N ALA A 83 4.21 -12.06 5.22
CA ALA A 83 2.77 -12.27 5.42
C ALA A 83 2.16 -11.34 6.48
N GLU A 84 2.86 -11.09 7.58
CA GLU A 84 2.41 -10.15 8.62
C GLU A 84 2.35 -8.69 8.12
N ASN A 85 3.23 -8.33 7.17
CA ASN A 85 3.39 -6.94 6.72
C ASN A 85 2.66 -6.60 5.41
N VAL A 86 2.25 -7.57 4.60
CA VAL A 86 1.64 -7.34 3.26
C VAL A 86 0.33 -6.53 3.29
N CYS A 87 -0.36 -6.48 4.43
CA CYS A 87 -1.57 -5.67 4.65
C CYS A 87 -1.34 -4.43 5.53
N ASN A 88 -0.09 -4.03 5.80
CA ASN A 88 0.23 -2.93 6.71
C ASN A 88 0.80 -1.74 5.95
N LEU A 89 0.02 -0.66 5.76
CA LEU A 89 0.44 0.52 4.99
C LEU A 89 1.65 1.29 5.57
N LYS A 90 2.18 0.87 6.73
CA LYS A 90 3.45 1.39 7.29
C LYS A 90 4.66 0.58 6.84
N LYS A 91 4.46 -0.43 6.00
CA LYS A 91 5.45 -1.42 5.58
C LYS A 91 5.48 -1.50 4.06
N GLN A 92 6.67 -1.68 3.52
CA GLN A 92 6.90 -1.68 2.07
C GLN A 92 6.16 -2.83 1.37
N GLU A 93 5.96 -3.94 2.09
CA GLU A 93 5.19 -5.10 1.62
C GLU A 93 3.73 -4.75 1.28
N ALA A 94 3.21 -3.62 1.77
CA ALA A 94 1.86 -3.14 1.49
C ALA A 94 1.80 -2.01 0.46
N ASP A 95 2.91 -1.60 -0.16
CA ASP A 95 2.96 -0.50 -1.13
C ASP A 95 2.07 -0.77 -2.36
N TRP A 96 1.78 -2.04 -2.65
CA TRP A 96 0.84 -2.43 -3.71
C TRP A 96 -0.56 -1.84 -3.51
N ILE A 97 -0.99 -1.61 -2.26
CA ILE A 97 -2.28 -1.01 -1.94
C ILE A 97 -2.34 0.45 -2.42
N LEU A 98 -1.21 1.15 -2.43
CA LEU A 98 -1.11 2.56 -2.85
C LEU A 98 -1.24 2.76 -4.36
N LYS A 99 -1.24 1.66 -5.13
CA LYS A 99 -1.40 1.65 -6.58
C LYS A 99 -2.78 1.18 -7.04
N ILE A 100 -3.73 1.01 -6.11
CA ILE A 100 -5.06 0.48 -6.43
C ILE A 100 -6.13 1.50 -6.05
N ASP A 101 -6.99 1.80 -7.01
CA ASP A 101 -8.22 2.57 -6.80
C ASP A 101 -9.44 1.65 -6.81
N ILE A 102 -10.51 2.07 -6.11
CA ILE A 102 -11.82 1.41 -6.13
C ILE A 102 -12.72 2.21 -7.06
N VAL A 103 -13.02 1.66 -8.24
CA VAL A 103 -13.87 2.33 -9.23
C VAL A 103 -15.27 1.72 -9.28
N GLU A 104 -16.27 2.54 -9.57
CA GLU A 104 -17.59 2.03 -9.96
C GLU A 104 -17.58 1.63 -11.43
N GLN A 105 -17.95 0.39 -11.72
CA GLN A 105 -18.23 -0.08 -13.07
C GLN A 105 -19.64 -0.68 -13.13
N GLY A 106 -20.58 0.09 -13.66
CA GLY A 106 -21.98 -0.30 -13.69
C GLY A 106 -22.53 -0.51 -12.28
N ASP A 107 -22.90 -1.75 -11.96
CA ASP A 107 -23.43 -2.14 -10.66
C ASP A 107 -22.41 -2.85 -9.76
N LYS A 108 -21.11 -2.64 -9.99
CA LYS A 108 -20.01 -3.27 -9.26
C LYS A 108 -18.96 -2.26 -8.80
N LEU A 109 -18.23 -2.64 -7.75
CA LEU A 109 -16.95 -2.03 -7.39
C LEU A 109 -15.81 -2.89 -7.93
N GLU A 110 -14.84 -2.27 -8.59
CA GLU A 110 -13.67 -2.95 -9.14
C GLU A 110 -12.37 -2.32 -8.64
N LEU A 111 -11.36 -3.17 -8.45
CA LEU A 111 -10.00 -2.73 -8.14
C LEU A 111 -9.24 -2.48 -9.44
N VAL A 112 -8.79 -1.24 -9.64
CA VAL A 112 -8.01 -0.85 -10.82
C VAL A 112 -6.60 -0.47 -10.39
N GLU A 113 -5.60 -1.10 -11.01
CA GLU A 113 -4.20 -0.73 -10.83
C GLU A 113 -3.89 0.57 -11.59
N GLN A 114 -3.15 1.46 -10.94
CA GLN A 114 -2.66 2.71 -11.47
C GLN A 114 -1.15 2.64 -11.74
N ASP A 115 -0.68 3.43 -12.71
CA ASP A 115 0.74 3.47 -13.10
C ASP A 115 1.66 4.09 -12.02
N SER A 116 1.09 4.86 -11.08
CA SER A 116 1.82 5.58 -10.04
C SER A 116 1.15 5.46 -8.68
N GLU A 117 1.95 5.51 -7.61
CA GLU A 117 1.46 5.54 -6.24
C GLU A 117 0.71 6.84 -5.93
N GLY A 118 -0.48 6.71 -5.34
CA GLY A 118 -1.31 7.83 -4.90
C GLY A 118 -1.11 8.20 -3.43
N GLN A 119 -1.67 9.34 -3.03
CA GLN A 119 -1.84 9.65 -1.60
C GLN A 119 -2.92 8.73 -1.01
N CYS A 120 -2.59 8.03 0.07
CA CYS A 120 -3.54 7.14 0.73
C CYS A 120 -4.72 7.91 1.36
N ASN A 121 -5.93 7.67 0.84
CA ASN A 121 -7.22 8.24 1.26
C ASN A 121 -8.14 7.14 1.85
N SER A 122 -9.47 7.23 1.68
CA SER A 122 -10.41 6.20 2.12
C SER A 122 -10.30 4.89 1.34
N GLU A 123 -9.89 4.90 0.08
CA GLU A 123 -9.85 3.72 -0.80
C GLU A 123 -8.74 2.76 -0.38
N CYS A 124 -7.49 3.23 -0.29
CA CYS A 124 -6.38 2.45 0.26
C CYS A 124 -6.70 1.91 1.67
N LYS A 125 -7.42 2.68 2.51
CA LYS A 125 -7.80 2.27 3.86
C LYS A 125 -8.87 1.19 3.85
N THR A 126 -9.76 1.23 2.87
CA THR A 126 -10.76 0.20 2.62
C THR A 126 -10.10 -1.10 2.15
N ILE A 127 -9.13 -1.00 1.24
CA ILE A 127 -8.33 -2.14 0.76
C ILE A 127 -7.48 -2.73 1.90
N GLU A 128 -6.77 -1.89 2.67
CA GLU A 128 -6.01 -2.29 3.86
C GLU A 128 -6.90 -3.07 4.83
N ARG A 129 -8.09 -2.52 5.14
CA ARG A 129 -9.03 -3.16 6.04
C ARG A 129 -9.54 -4.49 5.49
N ALA A 130 -9.90 -4.56 4.22
CA ALA A 130 -10.33 -5.79 3.56
C ALA A 130 -9.20 -6.85 3.55
N CYS A 131 -7.96 -6.44 3.31
CA CYS A 131 -6.76 -7.29 3.35
C CYS A 131 -6.59 -7.91 4.74
N GLN A 132 -6.69 -7.08 5.79
CA GLN A 132 -6.62 -7.54 7.18
C GLN A 132 -7.77 -8.48 7.56
N GLU A 133 -8.98 -8.29 7.00
CA GLU A 133 -10.10 -9.21 7.22
C GLU A 133 -9.93 -10.55 6.49
N VAL A 134 -9.21 -10.57 5.36
CA VAL A 134 -8.87 -11.81 4.64
C VAL A 134 -7.72 -12.54 5.34
N LEU A 135 -6.62 -11.85 5.62
CA LEU A 135 -5.38 -12.48 6.08
C LEU A 135 -5.29 -12.65 7.61
N GLY A 136 -6.02 -11.85 8.39
CA GLY A 136 -5.66 -11.52 9.77
C GLY A 136 -5.24 -12.66 10.72
N TYR A 137 -5.91 -13.81 10.70
CA TYR A 137 -5.54 -14.99 11.52
C TYR A 137 -4.90 -16.12 10.70
N ALA A 138 -4.78 -15.92 9.40
CA ALA A 138 -4.34 -16.91 8.42
C ALA A 138 -2.88 -16.67 7.96
N ASP A 139 -2.22 -15.60 8.42
CA ASP A 139 -0.87 -15.22 8.03
C ASP A 139 0.16 -16.34 8.25
N THR A 140 0.11 -17.01 9.41
CA THR A 140 0.98 -18.15 9.73
C THR A 140 0.70 -19.36 8.86
N ASP A 141 -0.57 -19.74 8.65
CA ASP A 141 -0.98 -20.85 7.78
C ASP A 141 -0.57 -20.61 6.32
N VAL A 142 -0.72 -19.38 5.85
CA VAL A 142 -0.30 -18.94 4.51
C VAL A 142 1.21 -19.00 4.37
N ALA A 143 1.95 -18.52 5.37
CA ALA A 143 3.41 -18.58 5.37
C ALA A 143 3.93 -20.03 5.38
N GLU A 144 3.32 -20.90 6.18
CA GLU A 144 3.62 -22.33 6.22
C GLU A 144 3.40 -22.96 4.84
N TYR A 145 2.25 -22.69 4.21
CA TYR A 145 1.91 -23.23 2.89
C TYR A 145 2.91 -22.77 1.82
N LEU A 146 3.25 -21.47 1.79
CA LEU A 146 4.27 -20.90 0.91
C LEU A 146 5.63 -21.57 1.10
N TYR A 147 6.07 -21.77 2.34
CA TYR A 147 7.36 -22.36 2.68
C TYR A 147 7.44 -23.84 2.29
N LYS A 148 6.45 -24.64 2.68
CA LYS A 148 6.44 -26.10 2.51
C LYS A 148 6.09 -26.53 1.09
N LYS A 149 5.10 -25.89 0.47
CA LYS A 149 4.55 -26.32 -0.83
C LYS A 149 5.14 -25.57 -2.01
N LYS A 150 5.62 -24.33 -1.82
CA LYS A 150 6.13 -23.46 -2.89
C LYS A 150 5.16 -23.43 -4.10
N PRO A 151 3.89 -23.11 -3.84
CA PRO A 151 2.83 -23.24 -4.83
C PRO A 151 3.04 -22.31 -6.04
N GLN A 152 2.45 -22.68 -7.16
CA GLN A 152 2.22 -21.71 -8.25
C GLN A 152 1.12 -20.73 -7.84
N LEU A 153 1.06 -19.58 -8.53
CA LEU A 153 0.13 -18.50 -8.20
C LEU A 153 -1.33 -18.98 -8.10
N ASP A 154 -1.83 -19.70 -9.10
CA ASP A 154 -3.23 -20.17 -9.10
C ASP A 154 -3.54 -21.11 -7.93
N SER A 155 -2.58 -21.95 -7.54
CA SER A 155 -2.74 -22.84 -6.38
C SER A 155 -2.72 -22.07 -5.06
N LEU A 156 -1.95 -20.98 -4.99
CA LEU A 156 -1.95 -20.08 -3.83
C LEU A 156 -3.25 -19.29 -3.73
N VAL A 157 -3.73 -18.74 -4.85
CA VAL A 157 -5.01 -18.01 -4.91
C VAL A 157 -6.16 -18.91 -4.46
N ASN A 158 -6.25 -20.14 -4.99
CA ASN A 158 -7.30 -21.07 -4.57
C ASN A 158 -7.20 -21.42 -3.09
N PHE A 159 -5.99 -21.74 -2.60
CA PHE A 159 -5.77 -22.05 -1.19
C PHE A 159 -6.19 -20.90 -0.27
N ILE A 160 -5.70 -19.67 -0.51
CA ILE A 160 -6.02 -18.53 0.34
C ILE A 160 -7.49 -18.15 0.21
N CYS A 161 -7.98 -17.96 -1.01
CA CYS A 161 -9.24 -17.25 -1.24
C CYS A 161 -10.49 -18.15 -1.23
N LYS A 162 -10.35 -19.46 -1.44
CA LYS A 162 -11.48 -20.40 -1.45
C LYS A 162 -11.43 -21.35 -0.27
N ASP A 163 -10.27 -21.95 -0.02
CA ASP A 163 -10.14 -23.02 0.96
C ASP A 163 -9.94 -22.50 2.39
N LEU A 164 -9.04 -21.52 2.56
CA LEU A 164 -8.63 -21.04 3.90
C LEU A 164 -9.51 -19.90 4.42
N THR A 165 -9.74 -18.86 3.61
CA THR A 165 -10.44 -17.63 4.06
C THR A 165 -11.88 -17.53 3.57
N GLU A 166 -12.24 -18.38 2.60
CA GLU A 166 -13.54 -18.38 1.91
C GLU A 166 -13.94 -17.02 1.29
N ALA A 167 -12.99 -16.09 1.14
CA ALA A 167 -13.20 -14.73 0.66
C ALA A 167 -13.87 -14.66 -0.72
N CYS A 168 -13.69 -15.69 -1.55
CA CYS A 168 -14.23 -15.81 -2.90
C CYS A 168 -15.35 -16.86 -3.04
N ASN A 169 -15.86 -17.41 -1.94
CA ASN A 169 -16.95 -18.40 -2.00
C ASN A 169 -18.33 -17.76 -2.23
N VAL A 170 -18.45 -16.45 -1.97
CA VAL A 170 -19.68 -15.68 -2.17
C VAL A 170 -19.46 -14.66 -3.28
N LYS A 171 -20.39 -14.61 -4.23
CA LYS A 171 -20.38 -13.58 -5.28
C LYS A 171 -20.66 -12.21 -4.65
N PRO A 172 -19.91 -11.15 -5.02
CA PRO A 172 -20.18 -9.79 -4.57
C PRO A 172 -21.63 -9.37 -4.84
N PRO A 173 -22.32 -8.71 -3.87
CA PRO A 173 -23.64 -8.15 -4.12
C PRO A 173 -23.56 -7.01 -5.15
N PRO A 174 -24.66 -6.67 -5.85
CA PRO A 174 -24.66 -5.52 -6.73
C PRO A 174 -24.81 -4.20 -5.94
N VAL A 175 -24.22 -3.11 -6.43
CA VAL A 175 -24.04 -1.82 -5.74
C VAL A 175 -25.36 -0.99 -5.61
N HIS A 176 -26.49 -1.51 -6.10
CA HIS A 176 -27.81 -0.84 -6.23
C HIS A 176 -28.44 -0.22 -4.96
N LYS A 177 -27.75 -0.19 -3.79
CA LYS A 177 -28.28 0.32 -2.51
C LYS A 177 -27.48 1.42 -1.81
N VAL A 178 -26.29 1.81 -2.28
CA VAL A 178 -25.40 2.74 -1.51
C VAL A 178 -25.21 4.11 -2.18
N GLN A 179 -25.84 4.35 -3.33
CA GLN A 179 -25.59 5.56 -4.14
C GLN A 179 -26.12 6.87 -3.55
N GLN A 180 -26.85 6.84 -2.43
CA GLN A 180 -27.36 8.06 -1.77
C GLN A 180 -26.41 8.71 -0.74
N LEU A 181 -25.23 8.13 -0.46
CA LEU A 181 -24.29 8.68 0.55
C LEU A 181 -22.85 8.87 0.03
N ARG A 182 -22.67 8.96 -1.29
CA ARG A 182 -21.37 9.33 -1.89
C ARG A 182 -21.34 10.83 -2.24
N HIS A 183 -21.50 11.68 -1.22
CA HIS A 183 -21.15 13.10 -1.27
C HIS A 183 -20.39 13.49 -0.01
#